data_AF-B9L443-F1
#
_entry.id   AF-B9L443-F1
#
_cell.length_a   1.000
_cell.length_b   1.000
_cell.length_c   1.000
_cell.angle_alpha   90.00
_cell.angle_beta   90.00
_cell.angle_gamma   90.00
#
_symmetry.space_group_name_H-M   'P 1'
#
loop_
_entity.id
_entity.type
_entity.pdbx_description
1 polymer ?
#
loop_
_entity_poly.entity_id
_entity_poly.type
_entity_poly.pdbx_seq_one_letter_code
_entity_poly.pdbx_strand_id
1 'polypeptide(L)'
;MTLSEADARNLALRALDRLGGPQAVYRSPRHPFSPTGMRVFTLDDVEIRIRYGEISSPAVIELAGYVFEIREDELILLFRPPSP
;
A
#
# COMPACT_ATOMS: atom_id res chain seq x y z
N MET A 1 -16.34 2.93 -9.69
CA MET A 1 -16.31 1.46 -9.84
C MET A 1 -15.97 0.88 -8.48
N THR A 2 -16.74 -0.09 -8.00
CA THR A 2 -16.46 -0.73 -6.70
C THR A 2 -15.51 -1.89 -6.97
N LEU A 3 -14.26 -1.75 -6.55
CA LEU A 3 -13.26 -2.81 -6.63
C LEU A 3 -13.60 -3.89 -5.60
N SER A 4 -13.45 -5.18 -5.93
CA SER A 4 -13.57 -6.22 -4.91
C SER A 4 -12.32 -6.24 -4.02
N GLU A 5 -12.41 -6.81 -2.82
CA GLU A 5 -11.23 -6.93 -1.94
C GLU A 5 -10.12 -7.78 -2.58
N ALA A 6 -10.50 -8.85 -3.30
CA ALA A 6 -9.54 -9.71 -3.98
C ALA A 6 -8.81 -8.95 -5.10
N ASP A 7 -9.54 -8.16 -5.88
CA ASP A 7 -8.97 -7.32 -6.93
C ASP A 7 -8.09 -6.21 -6.33
N ALA A 8 -8.53 -5.61 -5.23
CA ALA A 8 -7.78 -4.61 -4.48
C ALA A 8 -6.45 -5.17 -3.97
N ARG A 9 -6.48 -6.37 -3.39
CA ARG A 9 -5.27 -7.08 -2.92
C ARG A 9 -4.33 -7.42 -4.08
N ASN A 10 -4.86 -7.92 -5.20
CA ASN A 10 -4.05 -8.21 -6.38
C ASN A 10 -3.39 -6.95 -6.96
N LEU A 11 -4.14 -5.84 -7.01
CA LEU A 11 -3.63 -4.56 -7.47
C LEU A 11 -2.56 -4.00 -6.51
N ALA A 12 -2.76 -4.15 -5.20
CA ALA A 12 -1.79 -3.78 -4.19
C ALA A 12 -0.45 -4.53 -4.36
N LEU A 13 -0.51 -5.85 -4.55
CA LEU A 13 0.69 -6.67 -4.77
C LEU A 13 1.44 -6.23 -6.03
N ARG A 14 0.74 -6.04 -7.16
CA ARG A 14 1.35 -5.54 -8.41
C ARG A 14 1.97 -4.15 -8.24
N ALA A 15 1.35 -3.28 -7.43
CA ALA A 15 1.91 -1.97 -7.13
C ALA A 15 3.20 -2.07 -6.30
N LEU A 16 3.27 -3.01 -5.35
CA LEU A 16 4.48 -3.28 -4.58
C LEU A 16 5.59 -3.93 -5.42
N ASP A 17 5.25 -4.80 -6.36
CA ASP A 17 6.22 -5.39 -7.29
C ASP A 17 6.97 -4.32 -8.09
N ARG A 18 6.29 -3.23 -8.48
CA ARG A 18 6.95 -2.07 -9.13
C ARG A 18 7.97 -1.36 -8.24
N LEU A 19 7.89 -1.52 -6.92
CA LEU A 19 8.84 -0.99 -5.95
C LEU A 19 9.92 -2.00 -5.54
N GLY A 20 9.95 -3.19 -6.15
CA GLY A 20 10.85 -4.28 -5.77
C GLY A 20 10.28 -5.22 -4.71
N GLY A 21 8.95 -5.21 -4.54
CA GLY A 21 8.20 -6.10 -3.65
C GLY A 21 7.91 -5.52 -2.26
N PRO A 22 7.12 -6.24 -1.42
CA PRO A 22 6.73 -5.79 -0.09
C PRO A 22 7.91 -5.46 0.84
N GLN A 23 9.00 -6.24 0.76
CA GLN A 23 10.20 -6.05 1.59
C GLN A 23 10.88 -4.70 1.35
N ALA A 24 10.89 -4.22 0.11
CA ALA A 24 11.47 -2.93 -0.26
C ALA A 24 10.71 -1.75 0.37
N VAL A 25 9.47 -1.98 0.83
CA VAL A 25 8.65 -1.00 1.53
C VAL A 25 8.69 -1.22 3.05
N TYR A 26 8.45 -2.45 3.50
CA TYR A 26 8.39 -2.80 4.92
C TYR A 26 9.71 -2.60 5.67
N ARG A 27 10.85 -3.00 5.07
CA ARG A 27 12.19 -2.86 5.66
C ARG A 27 12.97 -1.67 5.12
N SER A 28 12.28 -0.73 4.47
CA SER A 28 12.93 0.44 3.90
C SER A 28 13.59 1.25 5.02
N PRO A 29 14.92 1.49 4.98
CA PRO A 29 15.59 2.36 5.95
C PRO A 29 15.27 3.85 5.71
N ARG A 30 14.32 4.18 4.81
CA ARG A 30 13.96 5.55 4.49
C ARG A 30 13.36 6.23 5.72
N HIS A 31 13.94 7.38 6.07
CA HIS A 31 13.67 8.07 7.33
C HIS A 31 12.19 8.44 7.51
N PRO A 32 11.65 8.32 8.73
CA PRO A 32 10.25 8.63 9.10
C PRO A 32 9.82 10.11 8.94
N PHE A 33 10.69 10.97 8.41
CA PHE A 33 10.38 12.38 8.14
C PHE A 33 10.86 12.82 6.75
N SER A 34 11.15 11.87 5.86
CA SER A 34 11.57 12.19 4.51
C SER A 34 10.37 12.67 3.69
N PRO A 35 10.50 13.74 2.87
CA PRO A 35 9.52 14.10 1.84
C PRO A 35 9.23 12.96 0.85
N THR A 36 10.07 11.92 0.85
CA THR A 36 9.92 10.70 0.03
C THR A 36 9.33 9.50 0.78
N GLY A 37 8.82 9.70 2.01
CA GLY A 37 8.14 8.68 2.81
C GLY A 37 6.78 8.23 2.26
N MET A 38 6.33 8.88 1.17
CA MET A 38 5.15 8.49 0.41
C MET A 38 5.47 8.39 -1.08
N ARG A 39 4.83 7.44 -1.75
CA ARG A 39 4.79 7.30 -3.21
C ARG A 39 3.34 7.31 -3.67
N VAL A 40 3.05 8.12 -4.69
CA VAL A 40 1.73 8.19 -5.31
C VAL A 40 1.91 7.97 -6.80
N PHE A 41 1.13 7.06 -7.37
CA PHE A 41 1.10 6.80 -8.80
C PHE A 41 -0.20 6.11 -9.19
N THR A 42 -0.50 6.08 -10.48
CA THR A 42 -1.68 5.40 -11.01
C THR A 42 -1.32 4.04 -11.59
N LEU A 43 -2.15 3.03 -11.30
CA LEU A 43 -2.09 1.69 -11.89
C LEU A 43 -3.51 1.23 -12.21
N ASP A 44 -3.74 0.81 -13.45
CA ASP A 44 -5.06 0.39 -13.96
C ASP A 44 -6.18 1.41 -13.64
N ASP A 45 -5.90 2.70 -13.88
CA ASP A 45 -6.77 3.85 -13.59
C ASP A 45 -7.15 4.03 -12.11
N VAL A 46 -6.50 3.30 -11.20
CA VAL A 46 -6.63 3.46 -9.75
C VAL A 46 -5.42 4.21 -9.21
N GLU A 47 -5.68 5.26 -8.44
CA GLU A 47 -4.64 5.95 -7.69
C GLU A 47 -4.17 5.08 -6.52
N ILE A 48 -2.87 4.84 -6.48
CA ILE A 48 -2.20 4.07 -5.44
C ILE A 48 -1.37 5.03 -4.60
N ARG A 49 -1.57 5.00 -3.27
CA ARG A 49 -0.71 5.69 -2.30
C ARG A 49 0.00 4.66 -1.44
N ILE A 50 1.32 4.71 -1.39
CA ILE A 50 2.14 3.84 -0.54
C ILE A 50 2.88 4.71 0.46
N ARG A 51 2.74 4.38 1.73
CA ARG A 51 3.46 4.99 2.85
C ARG A 51 4.44 3.96 3.40
N TYR A 52 5.70 4.34 3.48
CA TYR A 52 6.73 3.48 4.06
C TYR A 52 6.54 3.36 5.58
N GLY A 53 7.02 2.27 6.16
CA GLY A 53 6.95 2.04 7.60
C GLY A 53 7.87 3.01 8.36
N GLU A 54 7.43 3.39 9.55
CA GLU A 54 8.15 4.21 10.52
C GLU A 54 8.26 3.45 11.85
N ILE A 55 9.12 3.92 12.76
CA ILE A 55 9.28 3.28 14.09
C ILE A 55 7.93 3.16 14.82
N SER A 56 7.07 4.15 14.66
CA SER A 56 5.77 4.26 15.33
C SER A 56 4.57 3.98 14.41
N SER A 57 4.78 3.61 13.14
CA SER A 57 3.67 3.47 12.19
C SER A 57 3.95 2.42 11.12
N PRO A 58 2.95 1.58 10.78
CA PRO A 58 3.16 0.52 9.82
C PRO A 58 3.30 1.06 8.38
N ALA A 59 3.96 0.28 7.53
CA ALA A 59 3.91 0.50 6.09
C ALA A 59 2.49 0.20 5.59
N VAL A 60 1.93 1.10 4.79
CA VAL A 60 0.56 0.93 4.28
C VAL A 60 0.46 1.24 2.80
N ILE A 61 -0.49 0.59 2.14
CA ILE A 61 -0.92 0.89 0.78
C ILE A 61 -2.42 1.18 0.76
N GLU A 62 -2.78 2.30 0.15
CA GLU A 62 -4.14 2.81 0.04
C GLU A 62 -4.55 2.85 -1.43
N LEU A 63 -5.71 2.27 -1.76
CA LEU A 63 -6.26 2.26 -3.12
C LEU A 63 -7.77 2.01 -3.11
N ALA A 64 -8.53 2.76 -3.93
CA ALA A 64 -9.99 2.57 -4.09
C ALA A 64 -10.78 2.47 -2.75
N GLY A 65 -10.34 3.17 -1.70
CA GLY A 65 -10.94 3.13 -0.35
C GLY A 65 -10.55 1.92 0.50
N TYR A 66 -9.75 1.00 -0.02
CA TYR A 66 -9.08 -0.06 0.74
C TYR A 66 -7.77 0.46 1.32
N VAL A 67 -7.43 -0.01 2.52
CA VAL A 67 -6.14 0.20 3.15
C VAL A 67 -5.59 -1.15 3.61
N PHE A 68 -4.39 -1.49 3.14
CA PHE A 68 -3.66 -2.66 3.58
C PHE A 68 -2.40 -2.25 4.31
N GLU A 69 -2.14 -2.88 5.45
CA GLU A 69 -0.81 -2.92 6.04
C GLU A 69 0.08 -3.88 5.24
N ILE A 70 1.29 -3.43 4.96
CA ILE A 70 2.31 -4.18 4.25
C ILE A 70 3.22 -4.83 5.27
N ARG A 71 3.28 -6.16 5.24
CA ARG A 71 4.26 -6.96 5.98
C ARG A 71 5.30 -7.53 5.02
N GLU A 72 6.21 -8.32 5.57
CA GLU A 72 7.30 -8.91 4.79
C GLU A 72 6.81 -9.89 3.72
N ASP A 73 5.78 -10.66 4.05
CA ASP A 73 5.26 -11.79 3.27
C ASP A 73 3.75 -11.71 3.02
N GLU A 74 3.05 -10.75 3.62
CA GLU A 74 1.60 -10.62 3.49
C GLU A 74 1.10 -9.17 3.44
N LEU A 75 -0.17 -9.04 3.02
CA LEU A 75 -0.95 -7.82 3.17
C LEU A 75 -2.08 -8.08 4.18
N ILE A 76 -2.15 -7.23 5.20
CA ILE A 76 -3.21 -7.29 6.22
C ILE A 76 -4.21 -6.19 5.90
N LEU A 77 -5.48 -6.55 5.72
CA LEU A 77 -6.53 -5.56 5.47
C LEU A 77 -6.83 -4.79 6.76
N LEU A 78 -6.71 -3.46 6.71
CA LEU A 78 -7.04 -2.58 7.83
C LEU A 78 -8.41 -1.94 7.65
N PHE A 79 -8.69 -1.43 6.44
CA PHE A 79 -9.94 -0.72 6.14
C PHE A 79 -10.50 -1.16 4.79
N ARG A 80 -11.82 -1.30 4.75
CA ARG A 80 -12.61 -1.48 3.53
C ARG A 80 -13.33 -0.17 3.21
N PRO A 81 -13.64 0.11 1.93
CA PRO A 81 -14.55 1.19 1.59
C PRO A 81 -15.91 0.95 2.29
N PRO A 82 -16.62 2.01 2.69
CA PRO A 82 -17.95 1.86 3.27
C PRO A 82 -18.87 1.10 2.32
N SER A 83 -19.63 0.15 2.85
CA SER A 83 -20.70 -0.48 2.09
C SER A 83 -21.72 0.60 1.67
N PRO A 84 -22.24 0.54 0.43
CA PRO A 84 -23.27 1.46 -0.02
C PRO A 84 -24.56 1.37 0.80
#